data_AF-A0A7S0WJ10-F1
#
_entry.id   AF-A0A7S0WJ10-F1
#
_cell.length_a   1.000
_cell.length_b   1.000
_cell.length_c   1.000
_cell.angle_alpha   90.00
_cell.angle_beta   90.00
_cell.angle_gamma   90.00
#
_symmetry.space_group_name_H-M   'P 1'
#
loop_
_entity.id
_entity.type
_entity.pdbx_description
1 polymer ?
#
loop_
_entity_poly.entity_id
_entity_poly.type
_entity_poly.pdbx_seq_one_letter_code
_entity_poly.pdbx_strand_id
1 'polypeptide(L)'
;MGRQRAYKYMRDTLSAAVQVLQTAWGTEVLAPLSLCASMALVRLPALPAWEGESPVEVNSDLACSLQDWLYEQGVEVPVKCIQGTLYVRISAHVYNTMQDYHALASAVLRMQNFLLTAARW
;
A
#
# COMPACT_ATOMS: atom_id res chain seq x y z
N MET A 1 -2.58 -13.55 -26.04
CA MET A 1 -3.46 -12.48 -25.51
C MET A 1 -3.29 -11.23 -26.36
N GLY A 2 -4.36 -10.56 -26.80
CA GLY A 2 -4.25 -9.31 -27.57
C GLY A 2 -3.97 -8.09 -26.67
N ARG A 3 -3.22 -7.10 -27.17
CA ARG A 3 -2.78 -5.91 -26.41
C ARG A 3 -3.93 -5.17 -25.69
N GLN A 4 -5.06 -4.98 -26.37
CA GLN A 4 -6.24 -4.31 -25.79
C GLN A 4 -6.82 -5.07 -24.59
N ARG A 5 -6.84 -6.42 -24.66
CA ARG A 5 -7.30 -7.25 -23.54
C ARG A 5 -6.38 -7.11 -22.33
N ALA A 6 -5.06 -7.08 -22.54
CA ALA A 6 -4.09 -6.88 -21.47
C ALA A 6 -4.27 -5.50 -20.80
N TYR A 7 -4.41 -4.42 -21.57
CA TYR A 7 -4.66 -3.09 -21.02
C TYR A 7 -5.98 -2.99 -20.27
N LYS A 8 -7.04 -3.62 -20.78
CA LYS A 8 -8.32 -3.66 -20.07
C LYS A 8 -8.16 -4.40 -18.73
N TYR A 9 -7.57 -5.59 -18.75
CA TYR A 9 -7.32 -6.38 -17.55
C TYR A 9 -6.54 -5.59 -16.50
N MET A 10 -5.40 -4.99 -16.87
CA MET A 10 -4.58 -4.22 -15.93
C MET A 10 -5.33 -3.03 -15.32
N ARG A 11 -6.18 -2.33 -16.09
CA ARG A 11 -7.00 -1.22 -15.57
C ARG A 11 -8.12 -1.71 -14.65
N ASP A 12 -8.81 -2.77 -15.03
CA ASP A 12 -9.88 -3.37 -14.20
C ASP A 12 -9.28 -3.87 -12.87
N THR A 13 -8.15 -4.58 -12.94
CA THR A 13 -7.41 -5.08 -11.76
C THR A 13 -6.91 -3.93 -10.89
N LEU A 14 -6.37 -2.85 -11.47
CA LEU A 14 -5.96 -1.67 -10.70
C LEU A 14 -7.15 -1.08 -9.94
N SER A 15 -8.29 -0.90 -10.60
CA SER A 15 -9.50 -0.35 -9.99
C SER A 15 -9.98 -1.21 -8.81
N ALA A 16 -10.03 -2.53 -9.00
CA ALA A 16 -10.43 -3.46 -7.95
C ALA A 16 -9.42 -3.50 -6.80
N ALA A 17 -8.12 -3.49 -7.11
CA ALA A 17 -7.04 -3.45 -6.12
C ALA A 17 -7.14 -2.20 -5.25
N VAL A 18 -7.29 -1.03 -5.87
CA VAL A 18 -7.47 0.24 -5.15
C VAL A 18 -8.68 0.18 -4.23
N GLN A 19 -9.82 -0.33 -4.70
CA GLN A 19 -11.01 -0.47 -3.87
C GLN A 19 -10.77 -1.36 -2.65
N VAL A 20 -10.09 -2.50 -2.81
CA VAL A 20 -9.72 -3.40 -1.71
C VAL A 20 -8.86 -2.67 -0.68
N LEU A 21 -7.82 -1.97 -1.13
CA LEU A 21 -6.89 -1.29 -0.23
C LEU A 21 -7.55 -0.10 0.48
N GLN A 22 -8.32 0.73 -0.22
CA GLN A 22 -9.06 1.83 0.38
C GLN A 22 -10.08 1.35 1.42
N THR A 23 -10.78 0.24 1.13
CA THR A 23 -11.73 -0.35 2.09
C THR A 23 -11.02 -0.89 3.32
N ALA A 24 -9.89 -1.58 3.13
CA ALA A 24 -9.14 -2.17 4.24
C ALA A 24 -8.46 -1.12 5.12
N TRP A 25 -7.96 -0.03 4.53
CA TRP A 25 -7.14 0.96 5.23
C TRP A 25 -7.91 2.23 5.62
N GLY A 26 -9.09 2.46 5.05
CA GLY A 26 -9.84 3.70 5.26
C GLY A 26 -9.13 4.92 4.65
N THR A 27 -8.34 4.73 3.60
CA THR A 27 -7.52 5.77 2.97
C THR A 27 -7.86 5.97 1.49
N GLU A 28 -7.14 6.88 0.84
CA GLU A 28 -7.39 7.28 -0.54
C GLU A 28 -6.16 7.18 -1.44
N VAL A 29 -6.40 7.25 -2.75
CA VAL A 29 -5.35 7.38 -3.75
C VAL A 29 -4.87 8.82 -3.87
N LEU A 30 -3.58 9.00 -4.17
CA LEU A 30 -3.00 10.34 -4.37
C LEU A 30 -3.64 11.08 -5.55
N ALA A 31 -4.03 10.36 -6.60
CA ALA A 31 -4.60 10.92 -7.83
C ALA A 31 -5.80 10.10 -8.31
N PRO A 32 -6.75 10.71 -9.03
CA PRO A 32 -7.86 9.99 -9.65
C PRO A 32 -7.38 8.88 -10.58
N LEU A 33 -8.05 7.72 -10.57
CA LEU A 33 -7.67 6.58 -11.41
C LEU A 33 -7.77 6.86 -12.91
N SER A 34 -8.50 7.89 -13.33
CA SER A 34 -8.53 8.34 -14.73
C SER A 34 -7.17 8.86 -15.23
N LEU A 35 -6.29 9.30 -14.32
CA LEU A 35 -4.92 9.71 -14.60
C LEU A 35 -3.91 8.57 -14.44
N CYS A 36 -4.38 7.42 -13.98
CA CYS A 36 -3.57 6.23 -13.73
C CYS A 36 -3.73 5.23 -14.89
N ALA A 37 -2.62 4.74 -15.41
CA ALA A 37 -2.64 3.64 -16.38
C ALA A 37 -2.82 2.30 -15.67
N SER A 38 -1.71 1.66 -15.29
CA SER A 38 -1.68 0.40 -14.55
C SER A 38 -1.03 0.55 -13.19
N MET A 39 -0.87 1.78 -12.68
CA MET A 39 -0.22 2.05 -11.40
C MET A 39 -0.95 3.15 -10.65
N ALA A 40 -1.00 3.03 -9.33
CA ALA A 40 -1.57 4.03 -8.44
C ALA A 40 -0.76 4.13 -7.14
N LEU A 41 -0.75 5.32 -6.55
CA LEU A 41 -0.25 5.55 -5.19
C LEU A 41 -1.44 5.51 -4.24
N VAL A 42 -1.49 4.54 -3.35
CA VAL A 42 -2.53 4.39 -2.32
C VAL A 42 -1.93 4.77 -0.98
N ARG A 43 -2.55 5.71 -0.28
CA ARG A 43 -2.08 6.19 1.02
C ARG A 43 -2.10 5.04 2.03
N LEU A 44 -1.00 4.85 2.75
CA LEU A 44 -0.97 3.92 3.88
C LEU A 44 -1.78 4.49 5.04
N PRO A 45 -2.43 3.63 5.85
CA PRO A 45 -3.10 4.10 7.05
C PRO A 45 -2.07 4.67 8.04
N ALA A 46 -2.52 5.55 8.94
CA ALA A 46 -1.63 6.16 9.91
C ALA A 46 -0.93 5.08 10.74
N LEU A 47 0.39 5.21 10.89
CA LEU A 47 1.13 4.35 11.80
C LEU A 47 0.87 4.83 13.23
N PRO A 48 0.51 3.93 14.15
CA PRO A 48 0.32 4.29 15.55
C PRO A 48 1.65 4.78 16.12
N ALA A 49 1.63 5.90 16.84
CA ALA A 49 2.73 6.27 17.72
C ALA A 49 2.70 5.37 18.97
N TRP A 50 3.85 5.13 19.58
CA TRP A 50 3.89 4.51 20.91
C TRP A 50 3.34 5.49 21.96
N GLU A 51 2.63 4.97 22.97
CA GLU A 51 2.14 5.81 24.06
C GLU A 51 3.33 6.47 24.79
N GLY A 52 3.34 7.81 24.83
CA GLY A 52 4.40 8.58 25.47
C GLY A 52 5.57 8.99 24.58
N GLU A 53 5.59 8.57 23.31
CA GLU A 53 6.61 9.02 22.34
C GLU A 53 6.10 10.13 21.43
N SER A 54 7.07 10.89 20.89
CA SER A 54 6.77 11.88 19.86
C SER A 54 6.27 11.18 18.59
N PRO A 55 5.39 11.81 17.79
CA PRO A 55 4.92 11.22 16.54
C PRO A 55 6.10 10.79 15.67
N VAL A 56 6.06 9.56 15.14
CA VAL A 56 7.10 9.06 14.23
C VAL A 56 7.20 10.01 13.04
N GLU A 57 8.40 10.54 12.80
CA GLU A 57 8.65 11.43 11.67
C GLU A 57 8.50 10.66 10.36
N VAL A 58 7.55 11.08 9.52
CA VAL A 58 7.30 10.45 8.23
C VAL A 58 8.28 10.98 7.19
N ASN A 59 9.30 10.18 6.89
CA ASN A 59 10.35 10.52 5.93
C ASN A 59 10.67 9.36 4.97
N SER A 60 11.65 9.56 4.10
CA SER A 60 12.06 8.55 3.10
C SER A 60 12.72 7.32 3.73
N ASP A 61 13.39 7.46 4.87
CA ASP A 61 14.05 6.34 5.57
C ASP A 61 13.00 5.41 6.16
N LEU A 62 11.96 5.98 6.79
CA LEU A 62 10.80 5.21 7.25
C LEU A 62 10.11 4.49 6.09
N ALA A 63 9.94 5.15 4.94
CA ALA A 63 9.39 4.51 3.75
C ALA A 63 10.25 3.31 3.31
N CYS A 64 11.58 3.44 3.35
CA CYS A 64 12.51 2.35 3.03
C CYS A 64 12.34 1.17 4.00
N SER A 65 12.36 1.43 5.31
CA SER A 65 12.21 0.38 6.33
C SER A 65 10.86 -0.36 6.23
N LEU A 66 9.77 0.35 5.91
CA LEU A 66 8.46 -0.27 5.71
C LEU A 66 8.41 -1.15 4.45
N GLN A 67 9.09 -0.72 3.38
CA GLN A 67 9.22 -1.53 2.17
C GLN A 67 9.99 -2.83 2.48
N ASP A 68 11.12 -2.72 3.19
CA ASP A 68 11.93 -3.88 3.58
C ASP A 68 11.12 -4.85 4.46
N TRP A 69 10.36 -4.32 5.43
CA TRP A 69 9.47 -5.14 6.26
C TRP A 69 8.40 -5.85 5.43
N LEU A 70 7.74 -5.15 4.50
CA LEU A 70 6.74 -5.76 3.62
C LEU A 70 7.37 -6.86 2.74
N TYR A 71 8.59 -6.66 2.27
CA TYR A 71 9.34 -7.68 1.53
C TYR A 71 9.59 -8.93 2.36
N GLU A 72 9.99 -8.78 3.63
CA GLU A 72 10.12 -9.91 4.57
C GLU A 72 8.80 -10.63 4.82
N GLN A 73 7.66 -9.95 4.70
CA GLN A 73 6.32 -10.55 4.75
C GLN A 73 5.88 -11.17 3.41
N GLY A 74 6.75 -11.23 2.40
CA GLY A 74 6.46 -11.78 1.08
C GLY A 74 5.70 -10.83 0.16
N VAL A 75 5.70 -9.51 0.45
CA VAL A 75 5.02 -8.48 -0.34
C VAL A 75 6.02 -7.46 -0.88
N GLU A 76 6.38 -7.60 -2.15
CA GLU A 76 7.22 -6.62 -2.85
C GLU A 76 6.36 -5.46 -3.35
N VAL A 77 6.45 -4.29 -2.72
CA VAL A 77 5.76 -3.06 -3.17
C VAL A 77 6.57 -1.81 -2.84
N PRO A 78 6.79 -0.88 -3.79
CA PRO A 78 7.47 0.35 -3.49
C PRO A 78 6.69 1.21 -2.50
N VAL A 79 7.33 1.65 -1.43
CA VAL A 79 6.79 2.65 -0.51
C VAL A 79 7.43 4.01 -0.79
N LYS A 80 6.63 5.08 -0.76
CA LYS A 80 7.05 6.45 -1.04
C LYS A 80 6.55 7.40 0.03
N CYS A 81 7.44 8.21 0.58
CA CYS A 81 7.07 9.40 1.34
C CYS A 81 6.90 10.57 0.38
N ILE A 82 5.70 11.16 0.36
CA ILE A 82 5.38 12.36 -0.42
C ILE A 82 4.74 13.35 0.54
N GLN A 83 5.42 14.48 0.75
CA GLN A 83 4.95 15.57 1.62
C GLN A 83 4.53 15.08 3.03
N GLY A 84 5.36 14.25 3.66
CA GLY A 84 5.08 13.72 5.01
C GLY A 84 3.96 12.66 5.06
N THR A 85 3.54 12.12 3.92
CA THR A 85 2.56 11.03 3.84
C THR A 85 3.15 9.82 3.12
N LEU A 86 2.92 8.63 3.66
CA LEU A 86 3.36 7.38 3.06
C LEU A 86 2.32 6.82 2.09
N TYR A 87 2.80 6.33 0.96
CA TYR A 87 2.01 5.69 -0.08
C TYR A 87 2.68 4.40 -0.52
N VAL A 88 1.89 3.38 -0.81
CA VAL A 88 2.34 2.24 -1.62
C VAL A 88 2.07 2.53 -3.08
N ARG A 89 3.05 2.27 -3.96
CA ARG A 89 2.85 2.32 -5.41
C ARG A 89 2.52 0.94 -5.93
N ILE A 90 1.23 0.63 -6.05
CA ILE A 90 0.81 -0.63 -6.67
C ILE A 90 0.91 -0.54 -8.19
N SER A 91 1.27 -1.66 -8.80
CA SER A 91 1.29 -1.85 -10.25
C SER A 91 0.46 -3.08 -10.60
N ALA A 92 -0.61 -2.91 -11.36
CA ALA A 92 -1.46 -3.99 -11.84
C ALA A 92 -0.98 -4.48 -13.21
N HIS A 93 -0.43 -5.69 -13.24
CA HIS A 93 0.03 -6.34 -14.45
C HIS A 93 -0.73 -7.63 -14.75
N VAL A 94 -0.50 -8.18 -15.94
CA VAL A 94 -1.22 -9.36 -16.45
C VAL A 94 -1.04 -10.62 -15.60
N TYR A 95 0.00 -10.67 -14.78
CA TYR A 95 0.27 -11.78 -13.85
C TYR A 95 -0.34 -11.55 -12.47
N ASN A 96 -0.77 -10.31 -12.15
CA ASN A 96 -1.34 -10.03 -10.85
C ASN A 96 -2.75 -10.59 -10.72
N THR A 97 -3.08 -10.96 -9.50
CA THR A 97 -4.39 -11.45 -9.09
C THR A 97 -4.91 -10.61 -7.92
N MET A 98 -6.20 -10.71 -7.62
CA MET A 98 -6.77 -9.99 -6.46
C MET A 98 -6.18 -10.47 -5.13
N GLN A 99 -5.73 -11.72 -5.08
CA GLN A 99 -5.07 -12.30 -3.91
C GLN A 99 -3.81 -11.52 -3.51
N ASP A 100 -3.04 -11.02 -4.49
CA ASP A 100 -1.83 -10.22 -4.24
C ASP A 100 -2.18 -8.94 -3.43
N TYR A 101 -3.28 -8.27 -3.81
CA TYR A 101 -3.72 -7.04 -3.16
C TYR A 101 -4.39 -7.30 -1.80
N HIS A 102 -5.07 -8.43 -1.63
CA HIS A 102 -5.55 -8.86 -0.31
C HIS A 102 -4.40 -9.21 0.63
N ALA A 103 -3.32 -9.81 0.11
CA ALA A 103 -2.12 -10.10 0.89
C ALA A 103 -1.44 -8.80 1.35
N LEU A 104 -1.29 -7.82 0.46
CA LEU A 104 -0.80 -6.47 0.81
C LEU A 104 -1.69 -5.80 1.87
N ALA A 105 -3.01 -5.80 1.67
CA ALA A 105 -3.96 -5.24 2.63
C ALA A 105 -3.76 -5.83 4.03
N SER A 106 -3.67 -7.16 4.09
CA SER A 106 -3.52 -7.92 5.34
C SER A 106 -2.15 -7.69 5.99
N ALA A 107 -1.08 -7.59 5.21
CA ALA A 107 0.27 -7.33 5.72
C ALA A 107 0.34 -5.97 6.43
N VAL A 108 -0.21 -4.91 5.82
CA VAL A 108 -0.26 -3.57 6.42
C VAL A 108 -1.12 -3.55 7.68
N LEU A 109 -2.26 -4.25 7.71
CA LEU A 109 -3.08 -4.34 8.92
C LEU A 109 -2.38 -5.09 10.06
N ARG A 110 -1.66 -6.19 9.74
CA ARG A 110 -0.83 -6.90 10.72
C ARG A 110 0.27 -6.00 11.28
N MET A 111 0.89 -5.19 10.45
CA MET A 111 1.91 -4.22 10.86
C MET A 111 1.36 -3.21 11.86
N GLN A 112 0.20 -2.60 11.58
CA GLN A 112 -0.44 -1.66 12.51
C GLN A 112 -0.75 -2.34 13.85
N ASN A 113 -1.29 -3.56 13.80
CA ASN A 113 -1.58 -4.32 15.02
C ASN A 113 -0.30 -4.67 15.80
N PHE A 114 0.78 -5.08 15.11
CA PHE A 114 2.07 -5.36 15.73
C PHE A 114 2.60 -4.13 16.46
N LEU A 115 2.62 -2.96 15.81
CA LEU A 115 3.07 -1.71 16.42
C LEU A 115 2.21 -1.29 17.63
N LEU A 116 0.90 -1.49 17.59
CA LEU A 116 0.00 -1.25 18.73
C LEU A 116 0.29 -2.19 19.91
N THR A 117 0.58 -3.47 19.63
CA THR A 117 0.81 -4.48 20.68
C THR A 117 2.22 -4.46 21.26
N ALA A 118 3.23 -4.11 20.45
CA ALA A 118 4.61 -3.97 20.89
C ALA A 118 4.79 -2.76 21.83
N ALA A 119 3.95 -1.73 21.70
CA ALA A 119 3.93 -0.54 22.55
C ALA A 119 3.42 -0.76 23.99
N ARG A 120 3.04 -1.99 24.37
CA ARG A 120 2.36 -2.31 25.65
C ARG A 120 3.24 -2.97 26.72
N TRP A 121 4.56 -3.01 26.56
CA TRP A 121 5.48 -3.70 27.48
C TRP A 121 6.54 -2.77 28.06
#